data_AF-A0A1V4R3H7-F1
#
_entry.id   AF-A0A1V4R3H7-F1
#
_cell.length_a   1.000
_cell.length_b   1.000
_cell.length_c   1.000
_cell.angle_alpha   90.00
_cell.angle_beta   90.00
_cell.angle_gamma   90.00
#
_symmetry.space_group_name_H-M   'P 1'
#
loop_
_entity.id
_entity.type
_entity.pdbx_description
1 polymer ?
#
loop_
_entity_poly.entity_id
_entity_poly.type
_entity_poly.pdbx_seq_one_letter_code
_entity_poly.pdbx_strand_id
1 'polypeptide(L)'
;MASEQTLCLIKPDAVKAGNIGHIITLIENNDFTIRKLKMLAMSREIAEEFYSVHKGKHFYEKLVEFMTSGPIVAIVIERENAI
;
A
#
# COMPACT_ATOMS: atom_id res chain seq x y z
N MET A 1 10.15 23.64 1.21
CA MET A 1 9.18 23.32 2.29
C MET A 1 9.61 21.99 2.91
N ALA A 2 8.99 21.47 3.97
CA ALA A 2 9.39 20.16 4.49
C ALA A 2 8.87 19.05 3.57
N SER A 3 9.70 18.07 3.21
CA SER A 3 9.25 16.91 2.44
C SER A 3 8.37 16.00 3.30
N GLU A 4 7.26 15.55 2.76
CA GLU A 4 6.32 14.65 3.43
C GLU A 4 6.55 13.22 3.00
N GLN A 5 6.34 12.27 3.92
CA GLN A 5 6.37 10.84 3.62
C GLN A 5 4.96 10.26 3.73
N THR A 6 4.60 9.43 2.76
CA THR A 6 3.33 8.69 2.78
C THR A 6 3.53 7.22 2.42
N LEU A 7 2.58 6.39 2.86
CA LEU A 7 2.57 4.96 2.62
C LEU A 7 1.72 4.64 1.38
N CYS A 8 2.34 4.06 0.37
CA CYS A 8 1.67 3.47 -0.79
C CYS A 8 1.63 1.94 -0.64
N LEU A 9 0.45 1.34 -0.83
CA LEU A 9 0.26 -0.10 -0.85
C LEU A 9 -0.19 -0.56 -2.24
N ILE A 10 0.64 -1.37 -2.89
CA ILE A 10 0.23 -2.14 -4.08
C ILE A 10 -0.48 -3.39 -3.57
N LYS A 11 -1.80 -3.44 -3.79
CA LYS A 11 -2.70 -4.49 -3.29
C LYS A 11 -2.51 -5.84 -4.01
N PRO A 12 -3.04 -6.95 -3.46
CA PRO A 12 -2.76 -8.28 -3.99
C PRO A 12 -3.23 -8.51 -5.43
N ASP A 13 -4.30 -7.86 -5.86
CA ASP A 13 -4.81 -7.90 -7.23
C ASP A 13 -3.81 -7.26 -8.22
N ALA A 14 -3.29 -6.08 -7.90
CA ALA A 14 -2.31 -5.39 -8.73
C ALA A 14 -0.97 -6.15 -8.79
N VAL A 15 -0.57 -6.76 -7.67
CA VAL A 15 0.59 -7.66 -7.63
C VAL A 15 0.36 -8.87 -8.54
N LYS A 16 -0.78 -9.56 -8.40
CA LYS A 16 -1.13 -10.73 -9.21
C LYS A 16 -1.24 -10.41 -10.71
N ALA A 17 -1.68 -9.19 -11.04
CA ALA A 17 -1.77 -8.71 -12.41
C ALA A 17 -0.41 -8.29 -13.02
N GLY A 18 0.69 -8.33 -12.25
CA GLY A 18 2.02 -7.94 -12.73
C GLY A 18 2.26 -6.42 -12.79
N ASN A 19 1.41 -5.61 -12.13
CA ASN A 19 1.44 -4.14 -12.24
C ASN A 19 2.47 -3.44 -11.35
N ILE A 20 3.28 -4.19 -10.57
CA ILE A 20 4.25 -3.61 -9.62
C ILE A 20 5.18 -2.61 -10.32
N GLY A 21 5.83 -3.03 -11.41
CA GLY A 21 6.79 -2.19 -12.13
C GLY A 21 6.14 -0.94 -12.71
N HIS A 22 4.96 -1.08 -13.34
CA HIS A 22 4.22 0.05 -13.89
C HIS A 22 3.83 1.10 -12.84
N ILE A 23 3.43 0.65 -11.64
CA ILE A 23 3.08 1.56 -10.54
C ILE A 23 4.31 2.26 -9.99
N ILE A 24 5.44 1.55 -9.84
CA ILE A 24 6.72 2.15 -9.41
C ILE A 24 7.16 3.22 -10.42
N THR A 25 7.13 2.90 -11.72
CA THR A 25 7.45 3.88 -12.78
C THR A 25 6.54 5.10 -12.72
N LEU A 26 5.24 4.92 -12.45
CA LEU A 26 4.32 6.04 -12.28
C LEU A 26 4.71 6.92 -11.08
N ILE A 27 5.07 6.33 -9.95
CA ILE A 27 5.51 7.04 -8.74
C ILE A 27 6.76 7.88 -9.05
N GLU A 28 7.78 7.26 -9.66
CA GLU A 28 9.05 7.93 -9.99
C GLU A 28 8.86 9.05 -11.02
N ASN A 29 8.00 8.84 -12.04
CA ASN A 29 7.67 9.86 -13.04
C ASN A 29 6.89 11.06 -12.49
N ASN A 30 6.33 10.95 -11.28
CA ASN A 30 5.64 12.04 -10.59
C ASN A 30 6.50 12.67 -9.48
N ASP A 31 7.84 12.57 -9.60
CA ASP A 31 8.81 13.19 -8.71
C ASP A 31 8.74 12.72 -7.25
N PHE A 32 8.13 11.55 -6.98
CA PHE A 32 8.20 10.93 -5.67
C PHE A 32 9.51 10.16 -5.52
N THR A 33 10.19 10.35 -4.40
CA THR A 33 11.35 9.55 -4.02
C THR A 33 10.90 8.30 -3.25
N ILE A 34 11.29 7.11 -3.71
CA ILE A 34 11.08 5.88 -2.95
C ILE A 34 12.13 5.79 -1.83
N ARG A 35 11.66 5.82 -0.58
CA ARG A 35 12.53 5.73 0.61
C ARG A 35 12.69 4.30 1.12
N LYS A 36 11.62 3.51 1.05
CA LYS A 36 11.61 2.10 1.45
C LYS A 36 10.65 1.33 0.56
N LEU A 37 10.98 0.08 0.26
CA LEU A 37 10.12 -0.84 -0.47
C LEU A 37 10.24 -2.24 0.15
N LYS A 38 9.11 -2.89 0.41
CA LYS A 38 9.06 -4.27 0.91
C LYS A 38 7.88 -5.02 0.32
N MET A 39 8.15 -6.20 -0.24
CA MET A 39 7.11 -7.18 -0.54
C MET A 39 6.86 -8.04 0.69
N LEU A 40 5.59 -8.23 1.05
CA LEU A 40 5.19 -9.04 2.20
C LEU A 40 3.80 -9.63 1.99
N ALA A 41 3.54 -10.77 2.64
CA ALA A 41 2.17 -11.22 2.89
C ALA A 41 1.71 -10.62 4.22
N MET A 42 0.59 -9.91 4.22
CA MET A 42 0.04 -9.31 5.43
C MET A 42 -0.61 -10.40 6.27
N SER A 43 -0.28 -10.49 7.56
CA SER A 43 -1.05 -11.34 8.47
C SER A 43 -2.42 -10.71 8.71
N ARG A 44 -3.40 -11.51 9.13
CA ARG A 44 -4.74 -11.02 9.41
C ARG A 44 -4.74 -9.99 10.53
N GLU A 45 -3.93 -10.21 11.57
CA GLU A 45 -3.78 -9.31 12.71
C GLU A 45 -3.28 -7.94 12.26
N ILE A 46 -2.25 -7.90 11.39
CA ILE A 46 -1.73 -6.64 10.84
C ILE A 46 -2.78 -5.94 9.97
N ALA A 47 -3.52 -6.69 9.16
CA ALA A 47 -4.56 -6.12 8.30
C ALA A 47 -5.71 -5.52 9.11
N GLU A 48 -6.15 -6.21 10.18
CA GLU A 48 -7.18 -5.73 11.08
C GLU A 48 -6.73 -4.48 11.86
N GLU A 49 -5.48 -4.46 12.34
CA GLU A 49 -4.89 -3.29 12.98
C GLU A 49 -4.84 -2.09 12.02
N PHE A 50 -4.32 -2.32 10.80
CA PHE A 50 -4.17 -1.29 9.77
C PHE A 50 -5.52 -0.71 9.32
N TYR A 51 -6.56 -1.54 9.19
CA TYR A 51 -7.90 -1.11 8.79
C TYR A 51 -8.86 -0.91 9.96
N SER A 52 -8.35 -0.80 11.19
CA SER A 52 -9.17 -0.66 12.42
C SER A 52 -10.17 0.50 12.36
N VAL A 53 -9.85 1.59 11.64
CA VAL A 53 -10.74 2.73 11.35
C VAL A 53 -12.00 2.37 10.55
N HIS A 54 -12.05 1.17 9.96
CA HIS A 54 -13.19 0.65 9.23
C HIS A 54 -13.93 -0.46 9.98
N LYS A 55 -13.49 -0.82 11.20
CA LYS A 55 -14.13 -1.84 12.02
C LYS A 55 -15.61 -1.51 12.24
N GLY A 56 -16.48 -2.50 12.08
CA GLY A 56 -17.94 -2.36 12.16
C GLY A 56 -18.62 -1.92 10.87
N LYS A 57 -17.88 -1.55 9.82
CA LYS A 57 -18.46 -1.32 8.48
C LYS A 57 -18.73 -2.66 7.79
N HIS A 58 -19.80 -2.72 6.99
CA HIS A 58 -20.24 -3.93 6.29
C HIS A 58 -19.19 -4.55 5.35
N PHE A 59 -18.21 -3.76 4.89
CA PHE A 59 -17.14 -4.22 4.00
C PHE A 59 -15.84 -4.58 4.71
N TYR A 60 -15.74 -4.38 6.03
CA TYR A 60 -14.50 -4.53 6.79
C TYR A 60 -13.89 -5.92 6.64
N GLU A 61 -14.68 -6.96 6.87
CA GLU A 61 -14.21 -8.35 6.77
C GLU A 61 -13.69 -8.69 5.37
N LYS A 62 -14.43 -8.27 4.33
CA LYS A 62 -14.01 -8.47 2.94
C LYS A 62 -12.71 -7.72 2.61
N LEU A 63 -12.50 -6.53 3.21
CA LEU A 63 -11.28 -5.76 3.03
C LEU A 63 -10.08 -6.46 3.68
N VAL A 64 -10.25 -6.97 4.90
CA VAL A 64 -9.22 -7.74 5.61
C VAL A 64 -8.89 -9.04 4.86
N GLU A 65 -9.91 -9.78 4.43
CA GLU A 65 -9.74 -10.99 3.62
C GLU A 65 -9.00 -10.70 2.31
N PHE A 66 -9.39 -9.63 1.62
CA PHE A 66 -8.74 -9.22 0.38
C PHE A 66 -7.26 -8.85 0.60
N MET A 67 -6.96 -8.09 1.65
CA MET A 67 -5.59 -7.62 1.91
C MET A 67 -4.66 -8.72 2.41
N THR A 68 -5.23 -9.82 2.93
CA THR A 68 -4.50 -11.02 3.35
C THR A 68 -4.50 -12.14 2.30
N SER A 69 -5.17 -11.97 1.16
CA SER A 69 -5.33 -13.03 0.15
C SER A 69 -4.06 -13.33 -0.66
N GLY A 70 -3.00 -12.56 -0.47
CA GLY A 70 -1.77 -12.68 -1.25
C GLY A 70 -0.73 -11.63 -0.88
N PRO A 71 0.41 -11.61 -1.59
CA PRO A 71 1.46 -10.64 -1.34
C PRO A 71 1.02 -9.23 -1.74
N ILE A 72 1.49 -8.25 -0.97
CA ILE A 72 1.43 -6.82 -1.26
C ILE A 72 2.84 -6.27 -1.43
N VAL A 73 2.94 -5.07 -2.01
CA VAL A 73 4.16 -4.26 -1.94
C VAL A 73 3.85 -2.99 -1.16
N ALA A 74 4.53 -2.80 -0.03
CA ALA A 74 4.47 -1.58 0.76
C ALA A 74 5.65 -0.67 0.39
N ILE A 75 5.36 0.59 0.09
CA ILE A 75 6.33 1.58 -0.37
C ILE A 75 6.18 2.84 0.48
N VAL A 76 7.28 3.33 1.05
CA VAL A 76 7.35 4.68 1.62
C VAL A 76 7.83 5.61 0.53
N ILE A 77 6.99 6.56 0.13
CA ILE A 77 7.28 7.56 -0.90
C ILE A 77 7.35 8.96 -0.29
N GLU A 78 8.18 9.81 -0.84
CA GLU A 78 8.45 11.15 -0.32
C GLU A 78 8.44 12.22 -1.41
N ARG A 79 7.78 13.35 -1.15
CA ARG A 79 7.77 14.55 -2.02
C ARG A 79 7.32 15.78 -1.22
N GLU A 80 7.55 16.98 -1.73
CA GLU A 80 6.77 18.15 -1.27
C GLU A 80 5.29 17.96 -1.67
N ASN A 81 4.36 18.20 -0.74
CA ASN A 81 2.93 17.95 -0.92
C ASN A 81 2.65 16.53 -1.41
N ALA A 82 3.09 15.54 -0.63
CA ALA A 82 2.95 14.12 -0.96
C ALA A 82 1.55 13.59 -0.62
N ILE A 83 0.80 14.31 0.23
CA ILE A 83 -0.54 13.97 0.72
C ILE A 83 -1.56 14.99 0.20
#